data_AF-A0A931WA28-F1
#
_entry.id   AF-A0A931WA28-F1
#
_cell.length_a   1.000
_cell.length_b   1.000
_cell.length_c   1.000
_cell.angle_alpha   90.00
_cell.angle_beta   90.00
_cell.angle_gamma   90.00
#
_symmetry.space_group_name_H-M   'P 1'
#
loop_
_entity.id
_entity.type
_entity.pdbx_description
1 polymer ?
#
loop_
_entity_poly.entity_id
_entity_poly.type
_entity_poly.pdbx_seq_one_letter_code
_entity_poly.pdbx_strand_id
1 'polypeptide(L)'
;MMDLVDFEALKITLASPEQIKSWSHGEVQKPETINYRTLKPEKGGLFAEEIFGPTKDWECYCGKYKRVRYRGIVCDKCGVEVTQSKVRRERMGHITLSAPVAHNWFSRGAPSKISLLLDISPRNLDAVIYFATYLVISVDETKKQKTIKDLTAEALDRKKELIQDADKLIKKEEQDTREQIIKLKKNSTNGDVQELKIQELELSSRQRIAVYRDQLAAEQTRLEELYKTLTDMVDRVQPLTILSEEEYFKLSEYGVGNVFEVGMGAEAVMKVLVNLDLGKLTQNLRGEITKSTGQKHVKAIKRLRVVEGLRQAGIQQI
;
A
#
# COMPACT_ATOMS: atom_id res chain seq x y z
N MET A 1 35.98 32.00 -19.76
CA MET A 1 35.62 30.59 -19.95
C MET A 1 36.77 29.85 -19.30
N MET A 2 36.54 29.25 -18.13
CA MET A 2 37.63 28.58 -17.39
C MET A 2 37.77 27.17 -17.95
N ASP A 3 39.02 26.73 -18.16
CA ASP A 3 39.31 25.57 -18.99
C ASP A 3 38.80 24.25 -18.39
N LEU A 4 38.14 23.45 -19.22
CA LEU A 4 37.46 22.19 -18.87
C LEU A 4 38.43 20.99 -18.75
N VAL A 5 39.70 21.23 -18.42
CA VAL A 5 40.79 20.26 -18.64
C VAL A 5 41.30 19.60 -17.35
N ASP A 6 41.17 20.25 -16.18
CA ASP A 6 41.68 19.71 -14.91
C ASP A 6 40.64 18.83 -14.17
N PHE A 7 40.38 17.63 -14.68
CA PHE A 7 39.74 16.57 -13.90
C PHE A 7 40.25 15.16 -14.25
N GLU A 8 40.53 14.36 -13.23
CA GLU A 8 41.05 12.98 -13.39
C GLU A 8 39.95 11.98 -13.76
N ALA A 9 38.74 12.15 -13.21
CA ALA A 9 37.62 11.24 -13.42
C ALA A 9 36.26 11.92 -13.30
N LEU A 10 35.25 11.39 -13.99
CA LEU A 10 33.84 11.81 -13.88
C LEU A 10 33.06 10.77 -13.06
N LYS A 11 32.39 11.19 -11.99
CA LYS A 11 31.54 10.34 -11.14
C LYS A 11 30.06 10.65 -11.36
N ILE A 12 29.24 9.62 -11.53
CA ILE A 12 27.78 9.72 -11.60
C ILE A 12 27.17 9.02 -10.39
N THR A 13 26.22 9.66 -9.71
CA THR A 13 25.49 9.14 -8.55
C THR A 13 24.01 9.47 -8.64
N LEU A 14 23.18 8.84 -7.80
CA LEU A 14 21.79 9.28 -7.62
C LEU A 14 21.78 10.62 -6.87
N ALA A 15 20.94 11.56 -7.32
CA ALA A 15 20.74 12.84 -6.65
C ALA A 15 19.75 12.69 -5.49
N SER A 16 20.13 13.12 -4.27
CA SER A 16 19.19 13.21 -3.16
C SER A 16 18.26 14.43 -3.29
N PRO A 17 17.10 14.46 -2.63
CA PRO A 17 16.22 15.64 -2.62
C PRO A 17 16.93 16.92 -2.13
N GLU A 18 17.86 16.77 -1.19
CA GLU A 18 18.69 17.88 -0.67
C GLU A 18 19.69 18.38 -1.72
N GLN A 19 20.33 17.48 -2.47
CA GLN A 19 21.21 17.86 -3.58
C GLN A 19 20.46 18.61 -4.68
N ILE A 20 19.27 18.13 -5.06
CA ILE A 20 18.40 18.82 -6.04
C ILE A 20 18.03 20.23 -5.55
N LYS A 21 17.72 20.40 -4.26
CA LYS A 21 17.48 21.72 -3.65
C LYS A 21 18.73 22.60 -3.67
N SER A 22 19.91 22.07 -3.38
CA SER A 22 21.17 22.83 -3.37
C SER A 22 21.60 23.34 -4.76
N TRP A 23 21.20 22.65 -5.83
CA TRP A 23 21.40 23.09 -7.22
C TRP A 23 20.37 24.12 -7.68
N SER A 24 19.25 24.20 -6.97
CA SER A 24 18.11 25.01 -7.39
C SER A 24 18.25 26.47 -7.01
N HIS A 25 17.89 27.35 -7.93
CA HIS A 25 17.84 28.80 -7.71
C HIS A 25 16.43 29.28 -7.29
N GLY A 26 15.46 28.36 -7.17
CA GLY A 26 14.09 28.67 -6.78
C GLY A 26 13.08 27.58 -7.15
N GLU A 27 11.91 27.63 -6.51
CA GLU A 27 10.81 26.70 -6.74
C GLU A 27 9.88 27.21 -7.85
N VAL A 28 9.55 26.35 -8.82
CA VAL A 28 8.52 26.62 -9.83
C VAL A 28 7.17 26.22 -9.26
N GLN A 29 6.35 27.22 -8.90
CA GLN A 29 5.05 27.03 -8.26
C GLN A 29 3.88 27.09 -9.25
N LYS A 30 4.11 27.65 -10.43
CA LYS A 30 3.06 27.98 -11.41
C LYS A 30 3.24 27.26 -12.74
N PRO A 31 2.15 26.76 -13.36
CA PRO A 31 2.19 26.16 -14.69
C PRO A 31 2.37 27.18 -15.82
N GLU A 32 2.10 28.47 -15.57
CA GLU A 32 2.18 29.50 -16.61
C GLU A 32 3.61 29.68 -17.16
N THR A 33 3.69 29.98 -18.45
CA THR A 33 4.95 30.10 -19.19
C THR A 33 5.30 31.57 -19.44
N ILE A 34 4.59 32.19 -20.38
CA ILE A 34 4.74 33.59 -20.80
C ILE A 34 3.38 34.23 -21.00
N ASN A 35 3.31 35.54 -20.78
CA ASN A 35 2.11 36.32 -21.03
C ASN A 35 1.94 36.60 -22.52
N TYR A 36 0.82 36.19 -23.12
CA TYR A 36 0.59 36.34 -24.57
C TYR A 36 0.56 37.80 -25.07
N ARG A 37 0.22 38.77 -24.21
CA ARG A 37 0.15 40.20 -24.61
C ARG A 37 1.50 40.89 -24.53
N THR A 38 2.28 40.61 -23.49
CA THR A 38 3.53 41.33 -23.20
C THR A 38 4.78 40.55 -23.60
N LEU A 39 4.62 39.27 -23.97
CA LEU A 39 5.69 38.30 -24.24
C LEU A 39 6.71 38.15 -23.10
N LYS A 40 6.35 38.59 -21.89
CA LYS A 40 7.18 38.45 -20.69
C LYS A 40 6.89 37.13 -19.97
N PRO A 41 7.88 36.49 -19.32
CA PRO A 41 7.65 35.36 -18.43
C PRO A 41 6.68 35.68 -17.30
N GLU A 42 5.93 34.69 -16.83
CA GLU A 42 5.11 34.84 -15.62
C GLU A 42 5.92 34.57 -14.34
N LYS A 43 5.60 35.31 -13.27
CA LYS A 43 6.31 35.22 -11.98
C LYS A 43 5.98 33.90 -11.28
N GLY A 44 7.00 33.15 -10.84
CA GLY A 44 6.91 31.78 -10.31
C GLY A 44 6.63 30.67 -11.35
N GLY A 45 6.51 31.02 -12.64
CA GLY A 45 6.21 30.10 -13.73
C GLY A 45 7.43 29.40 -14.33
N LEU A 46 7.20 28.55 -15.33
CA LEU A 46 8.23 27.71 -15.98
C LEU A 46 9.40 28.47 -16.62
N PHE A 47 9.24 29.77 -16.90
CA PHE A 47 10.28 30.63 -17.46
C PHE A 47 10.68 31.80 -16.53
N ALA A 48 10.24 31.80 -15.27
CA ALA A 48 10.40 32.90 -14.33
C ALA A 48 11.83 33.45 -14.24
N GLU A 49 11.99 34.76 -14.43
CA GLU A 49 13.31 35.40 -14.45
C GLU A 49 13.99 35.45 -13.07
N GLU A 50 13.21 35.35 -11.99
CA GLU A 50 13.75 35.33 -10.62
C GLU A 50 14.49 34.01 -10.29
N ILE A 51 14.08 32.90 -10.92
CA ILE A 51 14.68 31.57 -10.75
C ILE A 51 15.82 31.40 -11.77
N PHE A 52 15.49 31.50 -13.05
CA PHE A 52 16.41 31.15 -14.14
C PHE A 52 17.36 32.29 -14.54
N GLY A 53 17.10 33.53 -14.11
CA GLY A 53 17.82 34.73 -14.53
C GLY A 53 17.12 35.48 -15.68
N PRO A 54 17.63 36.67 -16.07
CA PRO A 54 16.93 37.61 -16.93
C PRO A 54 16.86 37.16 -18.40
N THR A 55 15.78 37.48 -19.11
CA THR A 55 15.63 37.16 -20.55
C THR A 55 16.54 38.02 -21.42
N LYS A 56 16.87 39.24 -20.97
CA LYS A 56 17.75 40.20 -21.66
C LYS A 56 18.96 40.53 -20.80
N ASP A 57 20.10 40.69 -21.44
CA ASP A 57 21.35 41.00 -20.75
C ASP A 57 21.25 42.31 -19.96
N TRP A 58 21.55 42.23 -18.66
CA TRP A 58 21.59 43.37 -17.75
C TRP A 58 20.26 44.14 -17.61
N GLU A 59 19.11 43.48 -17.78
CA GLU A 59 17.77 44.04 -17.54
C GLU A 59 16.96 43.13 -16.60
N CYS A 60 16.40 43.70 -15.53
CA CYS A 60 15.47 42.98 -14.64
C CYS A 60 14.02 43.05 -15.15
N TYR A 61 13.19 42.08 -14.76
CA TYR A 61 11.78 41.94 -15.17
C TYR A 61 10.95 43.24 -15.17
N CYS A 62 11.01 43.98 -14.05
CA CYS A 62 10.24 45.22 -13.87
C CYS A 62 10.86 46.43 -14.58
N GLY A 63 12.09 46.31 -15.10
CA GLY A 63 12.82 47.38 -15.77
C GLY A 63 13.37 48.48 -14.85
N LYS A 64 13.32 48.33 -13.52
CA LYS A 64 13.92 49.27 -12.53
C LYS A 64 15.44 49.40 -12.75
N TYR A 65 16.12 48.27 -12.87
CA TYR A 65 17.55 48.19 -13.16
C TYR A 65 17.76 47.73 -14.60
N LYS A 66 18.54 48.52 -15.35
CA LYS A 66 18.92 48.27 -16.75
C LYS A 66 20.37 48.71 -16.99
N ARG A 67 21.06 48.04 -17.92
CA ARG A 67 22.46 48.25 -18.33
C ARG A 67 23.48 47.70 -17.32
N VAL A 68 24.69 47.42 -17.82
CA VAL A 68 25.83 46.77 -17.14
C VAL A 68 26.17 47.38 -15.77
N ARG A 69 25.90 48.67 -15.55
CA ARG A 69 26.19 49.39 -14.29
C ARG A 69 25.54 48.81 -13.02
N TYR A 70 24.52 47.96 -13.16
CA TYR A 70 23.84 47.29 -12.04
C TYR A 70 24.18 45.79 -11.96
N ARG A 71 25.27 45.35 -12.58
CA ARG A 71 25.76 43.96 -12.57
C ARG A 71 25.76 43.36 -11.15
N GLY A 72 25.12 42.20 -11.01
CA GLY A 72 25.08 41.44 -9.75
C GLY A 72 24.10 41.97 -8.70
N ILE A 73 23.36 43.05 -8.98
CA ILE A 73 22.31 43.53 -8.07
C ILE A 73 21.05 42.69 -8.26
N VAL A 74 20.50 42.18 -7.15
CA VAL A 74 19.19 41.53 -7.08
C VAL A 74 18.12 42.62 -6.92
N CYS A 75 17.06 42.58 -7.73
CA CYS A 75 16.06 43.64 -7.74
C CYS A 75 14.99 43.48 -6.65
N ASP A 76 14.97 44.37 -5.66
CA ASP A 76 13.99 44.39 -4.55
C ASP A 76 12.51 44.26 -4.96
N LYS A 77 12.12 44.73 -6.16
CA LYS A 77 10.73 44.65 -6.65
C LYS A 77 10.37 43.33 -7.33
N CYS A 78 11.33 42.61 -7.92
CA CYS A 78 11.05 41.47 -8.78
C CYS A 78 11.94 40.24 -8.57
N GLY A 79 12.88 40.27 -7.61
CA GLY A 79 13.78 39.15 -7.31
C GLY A 79 14.84 38.86 -8.39
N VAL A 80 14.72 39.43 -9.59
CA VAL A 80 15.65 39.15 -10.70
C VAL A 80 17.02 39.79 -10.45
N GLU A 81 18.05 38.95 -10.53
CA GLU A 81 19.45 39.36 -10.56
C GLU A 81 19.84 39.94 -11.93
N VAL A 82 20.50 41.09 -11.93
CA VAL A 82 20.94 41.77 -13.14
C VAL A 82 22.26 41.17 -13.64
N THR A 83 22.14 40.17 -14.51
CA THR A 83 23.26 39.42 -15.11
C THR A 83 23.05 39.19 -16.62
N GLN A 84 23.91 38.38 -17.25
CA GLN A 84 23.74 37.97 -18.66
C GLN A 84 22.63 36.92 -18.78
N SER A 85 21.84 36.97 -19.85
CA SER A 85 20.81 35.99 -20.19
C SER A 85 21.34 34.56 -20.35
N LYS A 86 22.64 34.40 -20.61
CA LYS A 86 23.32 33.10 -20.70
C LYS A 86 23.09 32.22 -19.46
N VAL A 87 22.97 32.80 -18.25
CA VAL A 87 22.77 32.01 -17.02
C VAL A 87 21.50 31.15 -17.05
N ARG A 88 20.49 31.51 -17.86
CA ARG A 88 19.26 30.71 -18.07
C ARG A 88 19.52 29.33 -18.68
N ARG A 89 20.73 29.06 -19.19
CA ARG A 89 21.18 27.75 -19.70
C ARG A 89 21.89 26.89 -18.65
N GLU A 90 22.22 27.48 -17.49
CA GLU A 90 23.08 26.89 -16.46
C GLU A 90 22.33 26.78 -15.11
N ARG A 91 21.36 27.68 -14.82
CA ARG A 91 20.55 27.66 -13.60
C ARG A 91 19.44 26.61 -13.66
N MET A 92 19.35 25.79 -12.62
CA MET A 92 18.26 24.83 -12.42
C MET A 92 17.17 25.39 -11.49
N GLY A 93 15.92 25.02 -11.77
CA GLY A 93 14.77 25.16 -10.87
C GLY A 93 14.38 23.80 -10.28
N HIS A 94 13.55 23.79 -9.24
CA HIS A 94 12.97 22.56 -8.70
C HIS A 94 11.46 22.74 -8.44
N ILE A 95 10.79 21.63 -8.11
CA ILE A 95 9.39 21.60 -7.67
C ILE A 95 9.36 20.72 -6.42
N THR A 96 8.84 21.22 -5.30
CA THR A 96 8.55 20.36 -4.15
C THR A 96 7.26 19.59 -4.42
N LEU A 97 7.33 18.26 -4.48
CA LEU A 97 6.14 17.42 -4.64
C LEU A 97 5.46 17.22 -3.28
N SER A 98 4.14 17.37 -3.25
CA SER A 98 3.34 17.14 -2.02
C SER A 98 3.30 15.68 -1.58
N ALA A 99 3.64 14.75 -2.46
CA ALA A 99 3.71 13.31 -2.21
C ALA A 99 4.97 12.71 -2.88
N PRO A 100 5.59 11.67 -2.29
CA PRO A 100 6.70 10.96 -2.91
C PRO A 100 6.31 10.34 -4.26
N VAL A 101 7.24 10.28 -5.22
CA VAL A 101 7.05 9.66 -6.54
C VAL A 101 8.23 8.76 -6.86
N ALA A 102 7.95 7.55 -7.36
CA ALA A 102 8.97 6.61 -7.79
C ALA A 102 9.50 6.97 -9.19
N HIS A 103 10.82 7.15 -9.32
CA HIS A 103 11.43 7.50 -10.60
C HIS A 103 11.38 6.33 -11.60
N ASN A 104 10.79 6.56 -12.77
CA ASN A 104 10.39 5.55 -13.75
C ASN A 104 11.50 4.55 -14.15
N TRP A 105 12.74 5.01 -14.30
CA TRP A 105 13.89 4.15 -14.64
C TRP A 105 14.14 3.01 -13.63
N PHE A 106 13.77 3.20 -12.35
CA PHE A 106 14.01 2.21 -11.29
C PHE A 106 12.77 1.34 -11.00
N SER A 107 11.56 1.82 -11.33
CA SER A 107 10.31 1.06 -11.20
C SER A 107 9.99 0.21 -12.44
N ARG A 108 9.93 0.79 -13.65
CA ARG A 108 9.55 0.09 -14.89
C ARG A 108 10.72 -0.35 -15.77
N GLY A 109 11.93 0.16 -15.54
CA GLY A 109 13.11 -0.25 -16.32
C GLY A 109 13.36 -1.76 -16.23
N ALA A 110 13.78 -2.42 -17.32
CA ALA A 110 14.02 -3.87 -17.34
C ALA A 110 15.52 -4.20 -17.10
N PRO A 111 15.92 -4.91 -16.03
CA PRO A 111 15.13 -5.35 -14.87
C PRO A 111 15.00 -4.26 -13.80
N SER A 112 13.83 -4.21 -13.16
CA SER A 112 13.42 -3.18 -12.21
C SER A 112 14.25 -3.27 -10.94
N LYS A 113 14.86 -2.14 -10.54
CA LYS A 113 15.81 -2.12 -9.42
C LYS A 113 15.09 -2.19 -8.08
N ILE A 114 13.96 -1.49 -7.96
CA ILE A 114 13.13 -1.51 -6.76
C ILE A 114 12.48 -2.91 -6.59
N SER A 115 11.99 -3.51 -7.68
CA SER A 115 11.47 -4.89 -7.69
C SER A 115 12.53 -5.90 -7.24
N LEU A 116 13.75 -5.83 -7.77
CA LEU A 116 14.85 -6.70 -7.33
C LEU A 116 15.25 -6.47 -5.87
N LEU A 117 15.19 -5.23 -5.38
CA LEU A 117 15.53 -4.93 -3.99
C LEU A 117 14.50 -5.55 -3.03
N LEU A 118 13.22 -5.27 -3.25
CA LEU A 118 12.08 -5.71 -2.42
C LEU A 118 11.60 -7.15 -2.68
N ASP A 119 12.14 -7.84 -3.68
CA ASP A 119 11.69 -9.16 -4.18
C ASP A 119 10.28 -9.24 -4.81
N ILE A 120 9.53 -8.14 -4.79
CA ILE A 120 8.18 -7.99 -5.34
C ILE A 120 8.21 -8.08 -6.88
N SER A 121 7.20 -8.68 -7.51
CA SER A 121 7.11 -8.74 -8.98
C SER A 121 6.91 -7.33 -9.59
N PRO A 122 7.41 -7.02 -10.81
CA PRO A 122 7.25 -5.69 -11.40
C PRO A 122 5.79 -5.26 -11.56
N ARG A 123 4.90 -6.19 -11.93
CA ARG A 123 3.44 -5.94 -12.04
C ARG A 123 2.82 -5.55 -10.69
N ASN A 124 3.24 -6.22 -9.63
CA ASN A 124 2.73 -5.96 -8.28
C ASN A 124 3.29 -4.63 -7.74
N LEU A 125 4.56 -4.32 -8.02
CA LEU A 125 5.16 -3.05 -7.66
C LEU A 125 4.47 -1.87 -8.38
N ASP A 126 4.19 -2.01 -9.69
CA ASP A 126 3.41 -1.02 -10.42
C ASP A 126 2.01 -0.86 -9.81
N ALA A 127 1.31 -1.96 -9.47
CA ALA A 127 -0.01 -1.89 -8.84
C ALA A 127 -0.02 -1.10 -7.51
N VAL A 128 1.02 -1.25 -6.68
CA VAL A 128 1.19 -0.43 -5.46
C VAL A 128 1.47 1.04 -5.82
N ILE A 129 2.43 1.31 -6.73
CA ILE A 129 2.82 2.68 -7.11
C ILE A 129 1.65 3.46 -7.72
N TYR A 130 0.79 2.81 -8.49
CA TYR A 130 -0.40 3.39 -9.12
C TYR A 130 -1.69 3.24 -8.27
N PHE A 131 -1.55 3.07 -6.96
CA PHE A 131 -2.66 3.11 -5.98
C PHE A 131 -3.77 2.06 -6.19
N ALA A 132 -3.47 0.94 -6.87
CA ALA A 132 -4.43 -0.14 -7.13
C ALA A 132 -4.44 -1.25 -6.06
N THR A 133 -3.36 -1.39 -5.28
CA THR A 133 -3.22 -2.40 -4.23
C THR A 133 -2.44 -1.86 -3.04
N TYR A 134 -2.74 -2.38 -1.83
CA TYR A 134 -2.05 -2.03 -0.60
C TYR A 134 -0.76 -2.84 -0.43
N LEU A 135 0.26 -2.22 0.16
CA LEU A 135 1.52 -2.86 0.56
C LEU A 135 1.61 -2.85 2.10
N VAL A 136 1.89 -4.00 2.69
CA VAL A 136 2.15 -4.14 4.14
C VAL A 136 3.57 -3.63 4.43
N ILE A 137 3.66 -2.55 5.19
CA ILE A 137 4.91 -1.85 5.56
C ILE A 137 5.53 -2.51 6.80
N SER A 138 4.73 -2.73 7.84
CA SER A 138 5.17 -3.30 9.12
C SER A 138 4.07 -4.19 9.72
N VAL A 139 4.47 -5.17 10.53
CA VAL A 139 3.56 -6.12 11.21
C VAL A 139 4.04 -6.30 12.66
N ASP A 140 3.13 -6.16 13.62
CA ASP A 140 3.38 -6.42 15.04
C ASP A 140 3.02 -7.88 15.36
N GLU A 141 4.05 -8.74 15.48
CA GLU A 141 3.89 -10.16 15.77
C GLU A 141 3.14 -10.42 17.09
N THR A 142 3.28 -9.54 18.08
CA THR A 142 2.63 -9.73 19.40
C THR A 142 1.13 -9.47 19.32
N LYS A 143 0.72 -8.46 18.54
CA LYS A 143 -0.71 -8.20 18.25
C LYS A 143 -1.28 -9.25 17.31
N LYS A 144 -0.52 -9.72 16.32
CA LYS A 144 -0.93 -10.80 15.42
C LYS A 144 -1.32 -12.05 16.20
N GLN A 145 -0.46 -12.51 17.12
CA GLN A 145 -0.74 -13.68 17.96
C GLN A 145 -1.94 -13.50 18.91
N LYS A 146 -2.19 -12.27 19.40
CA LYS A 146 -3.39 -11.96 20.19
C LYS A 146 -4.65 -12.04 19.32
N THR A 147 -4.65 -11.34 18.20
CA THR A 147 -5.78 -11.28 17.26
C THR A 147 -6.20 -12.67 16.76
N ILE A 148 -5.24 -13.57 16.49
CA ILE A 148 -5.53 -14.97 16.14
C ILE A 148 -6.25 -15.70 17.29
N LYS A 149 -5.84 -15.49 18.55
CA LYS A 149 -6.53 -16.06 19.72
C LYS A 149 -7.92 -15.46 19.90
N ASP A 150 -8.05 -14.15 19.75
CA ASP A 150 -9.32 -13.44 19.90
C ASP A 150 -10.34 -13.90 18.83
N LEU A 151 -9.91 -14.03 17.56
CA LEU A 151 -10.71 -14.60 16.47
C LEU A 151 -11.11 -16.06 16.74
N THR A 152 -10.21 -16.90 17.27
CA THR A 152 -10.58 -18.29 17.59
C THR A 152 -11.53 -18.39 18.79
N ALA A 153 -11.46 -17.47 19.76
CA ALA A 153 -12.44 -17.36 20.83
C ALA A 153 -13.82 -16.91 20.32
N GLU A 154 -13.86 -15.84 19.51
CA GLU A 154 -15.10 -15.32 18.91
C GLU A 154 -15.79 -16.34 17.99
N ALA A 155 -15.01 -17.18 17.28
CA ALA A 155 -15.53 -18.30 16.51
C ALA A 155 -16.21 -19.36 17.39
N LEU A 156 -15.59 -19.72 18.52
CA LEU A 156 -16.14 -20.68 19.47
C LEU A 156 -17.40 -20.14 20.17
N ASP A 157 -17.45 -18.85 20.48
CA ASP A 157 -18.60 -18.25 21.16
C ASP A 157 -19.80 -18.09 20.21
N ARG A 158 -19.61 -17.58 18.99
CA ARG A 158 -20.68 -17.57 17.95
C ARG A 158 -21.19 -18.99 17.66
N LYS A 159 -20.32 -20.01 17.65
CA LYS A 159 -20.75 -21.41 17.50
C LYS A 159 -21.64 -21.88 18.65
N LYS A 160 -21.38 -21.46 19.90
CA LYS A 160 -22.24 -21.77 21.05
C LYS A 160 -23.60 -21.06 20.94
N GLU A 161 -23.62 -19.80 20.50
CA GLU A 161 -24.86 -19.03 20.31
C GLU A 161 -25.79 -19.71 19.29
N LEU A 162 -25.26 -20.09 18.12
CA LEU A 162 -26.01 -20.85 17.10
C LEU A 162 -26.59 -22.17 17.65
N ILE A 163 -25.81 -22.92 18.44
CA ILE A 163 -26.29 -24.15 19.09
C ILE A 163 -27.43 -23.83 20.07
N GLN A 164 -27.30 -22.79 20.90
CA GLN A 164 -28.33 -22.40 21.86
C GLN A 164 -29.63 -21.95 21.18
N ASP A 165 -29.55 -21.24 20.06
CA ASP A 165 -30.73 -20.77 19.34
C ASP A 165 -31.45 -21.91 18.59
N ALA A 166 -30.70 -22.82 17.96
CA ALA A 166 -31.28 -24.04 17.40
C ALA A 166 -31.91 -24.93 18.48
N ASP A 167 -31.27 -25.07 19.64
CA ASP A 167 -31.83 -25.81 20.79
C ASP A 167 -33.15 -25.20 21.29
N LYS A 168 -33.29 -23.87 21.29
CA LYS A 168 -34.55 -23.17 21.64
C LYS A 168 -35.64 -23.49 20.62
N LEU A 169 -35.32 -23.46 19.32
CA LEU A 169 -36.26 -23.77 18.24
C LEU A 169 -36.72 -25.24 18.29
N ILE A 170 -35.79 -26.19 18.47
CA ILE A 170 -36.10 -27.62 18.59
C ILE A 170 -36.99 -27.88 19.82
N LYS A 171 -36.65 -27.30 20.99
CA LYS A 171 -37.46 -27.44 22.21
C LYS A 171 -38.87 -26.86 22.05
N LYS A 172 -39.02 -25.77 21.29
CA LYS A 172 -40.32 -25.18 20.98
C LYS A 172 -41.15 -26.10 20.08
N GLU A 173 -40.57 -26.61 18.99
CA GLU A 173 -41.25 -27.55 18.08
C GLU A 173 -41.67 -28.84 18.82
N GLU A 174 -40.82 -29.36 19.72
CA GLU A 174 -41.15 -30.49 20.60
C GLU A 174 -42.32 -30.19 21.55
N GLN A 175 -42.39 -28.98 22.12
CA GLN A 175 -43.50 -28.54 22.98
C GLN A 175 -44.80 -28.39 22.17
N ASP A 176 -44.75 -27.72 21.02
CA ASP A 176 -45.90 -27.53 20.13
C ASP A 176 -46.45 -28.90 19.64
N THR A 177 -45.56 -29.84 19.30
CA THR A 177 -45.93 -31.21 18.92
C THR A 177 -46.60 -31.96 20.08
N ARG A 178 -46.04 -31.88 21.30
CA ARG A 178 -46.63 -32.49 22.50
C ARG A 178 -48.01 -31.91 22.81
N GLU A 179 -48.20 -30.60 22.70
CA GLU A 179 -49.51 -29.98 22.89
C GLU A 179 -50.54 -30.46 21.86
N GLN A 180 -50.16 -30.58 20.59
CA GLN A 180 -51.03 -31.07 19.53
C GLN A 180 -51.45 -32.53 19.78
N ILE A 181 -50.53 -33.39 20.21
CA ILE A 181 -50.84 -34.78 20.62
C ILE A 181 -51.81 -34.80 21.82
N ILE A 182 -51.63 -33.94 22.83
CA ILE A 182 -52.54 -33.85 23.98
C ILE A 182 -53.93 -33.37 23.57
N LYS A 183 -54.02 -32.38 22.67
CA LYS A 183 -55.29 -31.87 22.11
C LYS A 183 -56.02 -32.97 21.31
N LEU A 184 -55.30 -33.74 20.50
CA LEU A 184 -55.87 -34.85 19.71
C LEU A 184 -56.36 -36.02 20.56
N LYS A 185 -55.67 -36.35 21.66
CA LYS A 185 -56.10 -37.37 22.62
C LYS A 185 -57.40 -37.02 23.37
N LYS A 186 -57.81 -35.74 23.41
CA LYS A 186 -59.02 -35.29 24.11
C LYS A 186 -60.30 -35.25 23.26
N ASN A 187 -60.23 -35.36 21.93
CA ASN A 187 -61.29 -34.82 21.07
C ASN A 187 -62.25 -35.81 20.35
N SER A 188 -61.98 -37.11 20.16
CA SER A 188 -62.99 -38.06 19.59
C SER A 188 -62.59 -39.55 19.56
N THR A 189 -63.54 -40.39 19.09
CA THR A 189 -63.82 -41.78 19.53
C THR A 189 -63.34 -42.95 18.63
N ASN A 190 -62.51 -42.74 17.60
CA ASN A 190 -62.04 -43.81 16.71
C ASN A 190 -60.52 -44.02 16.81
N GLY A 191 -60.09 -45.16 17.37
CA GLY A 191 -58.68 -45.46 17.68
C GLY A 191 -57.74 -45.41 16.48
N ASP A 192 -58.00 -46.20 15.43
CA ASP A 192 -57.11 -46.36 14.28
C ASP A 192 -56.84 -45.03 13.55
N VAL A 193 -57.84 -44.15 13.47
CA VAL A 193 -57.74 -42.82 12.83
C VAL A 193 -56.98 -41.83 13.72
N GLN A 194 -57.02 -42.00 15.04
CA GLN A 194 -56.18 -41.24 15.98
C GLN A 194 -54.71 -41.64 15.85
N GLU A 195 -54.42 -42.94 15.77
CA GLU A 195 -53.06 -43.46 15.73
C GLU A 195 -52.32 -43.03 14.46
N LEU A 196 -52.98 -43.10 13.31
CA LEU A 196 -52.45 -42.61 12.02
C LEU A 196 -52.13 -41.09 12.05
N LYS A 197 -53.00 -40.26 12.66
CA LYS A 197 -52.76 -38.81 12.77
C LYS A 197 -51.64 -38.46 13.75
N ILE A 198 -51.45 -39.26 14.80
CA ILE A 198 -50.32 -39.11 15.73
C ILE A 198 -49.02 -39.46 14.99
N GLN A 199 -48.99 -40.57 14.25
CA GLN A 199 -47.82 -40.96 13.43
C GLN A 199 -47.49 -39.92 12.35
N GLU A 200 -48.48 -39.34 11.66
CA GLU A 200 -48.29 -38.27 10.69
C GLU A 200 -47.67 -37.00 11.32
N LEU A 201 -48.16 -36.60 12.51
CA LEU A 201 -47.61 -35.46 13.24
C LEU A 201 -46.19 -35.71 13.74
N GLU A 202 -45.92 -36.87 14.31
CA GLU A 202 -44.57 -37.29 14.74
C GLU A 202 -43.60 -37.34 13.56
N LEU A 203 -44.04 -37.84 12.40
CA LEU A 203 -43.26 -37.83 11.16
C LEU A 203 -42.96 -36.38 10.72
N SER A 204 -43.96 -35.50 10.71
CA SER A 204 -43.78 -34.10 10.29
C SER A 204 -42.87 -33.32 11.25
N SER A 205 -42.99 -33.54 12.55
CA SER A 205 -42.15 -32.93 13.58
C SER A 205 -40.70 -33.41 13.44
N ARG A 206 -40.50 -34.72 13.24
CA ARG A 206 -39.18 -35.31 12.98
C ARG A 206 -38.53 -34.77 11.70
N GLN A 207 -39.31 -34.53 10.64
CA GLN A 207 -38.84 -33.88 9.41
C GLN A 207 -38.42 -32.43 9.66
N ARG A 208 -39.21 -31.64 10.39
CA ARG A 208 -38.85 -30.24 10.74
C ARG A 208 -37.61 -30.16 11.61
N ILE A 209 -37.49 -31.02 12.62
CA ILE A 209 -36.30 -31.11 13.48
C ILE A 209 -35.07 -31.52 12.67
N ALA A 210 -35.20 -32.39 11.66
CA ALA A 210 -34.12 -32.68 10.73
C ALA A 210 -33.71 -31.42 9.94
N VAL A 211 -34.67 -30.70 9.34
CA VAL A 211 -34.40 -29.44 8.60
C VAL A 211 -33.70 -28.40 9.48
N TYR A 212 -34.14 -28.20 10.74
CA TYR A 212 -33.46 -27.26 11.65
C TYR A 212 -32.03 -27.71 12.01
N ARG A 213 -31.77 -29.02 12.13
CA ARG A 213 -30.42 -29.55 12.36
C ARG A 213 -29.53 -29.42 11.12
N ASP A 214 -30.08 -29.63 9.92
CA ASP A 214 -29.37 -29.46 8.66
C ASP A 214 -29.03 -27.98 8.41
N GLN A 215 -29.94 -27.06 8.73
CA GLN A 215 -29.69 -25.61 8.73
C GLN A 215 -28.57 -25.22 9.70
N LEU A 216 -28.65 -25.68 10.96
CA LEU A 216 -27.59 -25.45 11.96
C LEU A 216 -26.23 -25.99 11.48
N ALA A 217 -26.19 -27.19 10.91
CA ALA A 217 -24.96 -27.79 10.40
C ALA A 217 -24.37 -26.98 9.24
N ALA A 218 -25.20 -26.50 8.31
CA ALA A 218 -24.78 -25.63 7.21
C ALA A 218 -24.25 -24.28 7.71
N GLU A 219 -24.91 -23.65 8.68
CA GLU A 219 -24.44 -22.39 9.28
C GLU A 219 -23.15 -22.55 10.07
N GLN A 220 -23.00 -23.62 10.85
CA GLN A 220 -21.74 -23.93 11.53
C GLN A 220 -20.58 -24.14 10.55
N THR A 221 -20.81 -24.91 9.47
CA THR A 221 -19.79 -25.16 8.44
C THR A 221 -19.37 -23.84 7.77
N ARG A 222 -20.33 -23.00 7.40
CA ARG A 222 -20.08 -21.67 6.81
C ARG A 222 -19.32 -20.74 7.77
N LEU A 223 -19.64 -20.78 9.06
CA LEU A 223 -18.96 -19.97 10.08
C LEU A 223 -17.51 -20.43 10.29
N GLU A 224 -17.28 -21.74 10.36
CA GLU A 224 -15.93 -22.33 10.47
C GLU A 224 -15.07 -22.04 9.24
N GLU A 225 -15.63 -22.16 8.04
CA GLU A 225 -14.95 -21.78 6.79
C GLU A 225 -14.57 -20.29 6.80
N LEU A 226 -15.49 -19.40 7.19
CA LEU A 226 -15.23 -17.96 7.27
C LEU A 226 -14.06 -17.64 8.21
N TYR A 227 -14.12 -18.10 9.47
CA TYR A 227 -13.04 -17.84 10.43
C TYR A 227 -11.72 -18.52 10.04
N LYS A 228 -11.77 -19.68 9.39
CA LYS A 228 -10.58 -20.31 8.83
C LYS A 228 -9.95 -19.45 7.73
N THR A 229 -10.74 -18.92 6.80
CA THR A 229 -10.20 -18.00 5.77
C THR A 229 -9.62 -16.72 6.40
N LEU A 230 -10.22 -16.19 7.46
CA LEU A 230 -9.67 -15.04 8.18
C LEU A 230 -8.35 -15.37 8.87
N THR A 231 -8.26 -16.48 9.60
CA THR A 231 -6.99 -16.90 10.24
C THR A 231 -5.90 -17.18 9.22
N ASP A 232 -6.22 -17.88 8.12
CA ASP A 232 -5.29 -18.11 7.01
C ASP A 232 -4.82 -16.77 6.37
N MET A 233 -5.70 -15.77 6.22
CA MET A 233 -5.33 -14.43 5.74
C MET A 233 -4.38 -13.73 6.73
N VAL A 234 -4.72 -13.71 8.03
CA VAL A 234 -3.89 -13.08 9.07
C VAL A 234 -2.51 -13.72 9.13
N ASP A 235 -2.41 -15.05 9.06
CA ASP A 235 -1.14 -15.77 9.05
C ASP A 235 -0.30 -15.45 7.82
N ARG A 236 -0.94 -15.30 6.65
CA ARG A 236 -0.29 -14.91 5.39
C ARG A 236 0.27 -13.48 5.38
N VAL A 237 -0.27 -12.57 6.19
CA VAL A 237 0.23 -11.18 6.31
C VAL A 237 1.63 -11.17 6.91
N GLN A 238 2.60 -10.75 6.08
CA GLN A 238 4.00 -10.46 6.44
C GLN A 238 4.41 -9.10 5.83
N PRO A 239 5.47 -8.43 6.31
CA PRO A 239 6.03 -7.28 5.62
C PRO A 239 6.30 -7.58 4.14
N LEU A 240 6.11 -6.59 3.26
CA LEU A 240 6.17 -6.73 1.79
C LEU A 240 5.02 -7.56 1.15
N THR A 241 4.09 -8.10 1.94
CA THR A 241 2.87 -8.72 1.38
C THR A 241 2.00 -7.64 0.76
N ILE A 242 1.32 -7.99 -0.33
CA ILE A 242 0.40 -7.10 -1.04
C ILE A 242 -1.01 -7.60 -0.81
N LEU A 243 -1.90 -6.67 -0.47
CA LEU A 243 -3.30 -6.92 -0.18
C LEU A 243 -4.15 -6.22 -1.25
N SER A 244 -5.16 -6.94 -1.75
CA SER A 244 -6.26 -6.33 -2.48
C SER A 244 -7.12 -5.47 -1.54
N GLU A 245 -7.92 -4.58 -2.13
CA GLU A 245 -8.86 -3.75 -1.37
C GLU A 245 -9.89 -4.61 -0.61
N GLU A 246 -10.37 -5.70 -1.21
CA GLU A 246 -11.28 -6.64 -0.54
C GLU A 246 -10.64 -7.35 0.67
N GLU A 247 -9.39 -7.81 0.54
CA GLU A 247 -8.67 -8.45 1.65
C GLU A 247 -8.40 -7.45 2.77
N TYR A 248 -8.00 -6.22 2.44
CA TYR A 248 -7.80 -5.17 3.42
C TYR A 248 -9.10 -4.78 4.12
N PHE A 249 -10.21 -4.63 3.38
CA PHE A 249 -11.52 -4.29 3.96
C PHE A 249 -11.99 -5.39 4.92
N LYS A 250 -11.91 -6.67 4.52
CA LYS A 250 -12.24 -7.81 5.39
C LYS A 250 -11.37 -7.80 6.66
N LEU A 251 -10.05 -7.67 6.53
CA LEU A 251 -9.15 -7.60 7.70
C LEU A 251 -9.45 -6.39 8.61
N SER A 252 -9.89 -5.26 8.05
CA SER A 252 -10.32 -4.10 8.82
C SER A 252 -11.65 -4.32 9.54
N GLU A 253 -12.62 -4.97 8.91
CA GLU A 253 -13.95 -5.28 9.46
C GLU A 253 -13.87 -6.20 10.69
N TYR A 254 -13.03 -7.24 10.61
CA TYR A 254 -12.79 -8.17 11.73
C TYR A 254 -11.69 -7.69 12.71
N GLY A 255 -11.47 -6.38 12.82
CA GLY A 255 -10.63 -5.77 13.87
C GLY A 255 -9.11 -5.93 13.73
N VAL A 256 -8.62 -6.55 12.66
CA VAL A 256 -7.19 -6.84 12.44
C VAL A 256 -6.40 -5.58 12.03
N GLY A 257 -7.06 -4.48 11.67
CA GLY A 257 -6.42 -3.24 11.19
C GLY A 257 -5.33 -2.64 12.11
N ASN A 258 -5.33 -2.95 13.41
CA ASN A 258 -4.33 -2.49 14.38
C ASN A 258 -3.06 -3.38 14.46
N VAL A 259 -3.00 -4.49 13.72
CA VAL A 259 -1.90 -5.46 13.72
C VAL A 259 -0.76 -5.07 12.78
N PHE A 260 -1.07 -4.37 11.69
CA PHE A 260 -0.11 -4.08 10.62
C PHE A 260 -0.32 -2.67 10.04
N GLU A 261 0.76 -2.02 9.63
CA GLU A 261 0.69 -0.77 8.86
C GLU A 261 0.64 -1.11 7.37
N VAL A 262 -0.41 -0.68 6.67
CA VAL A 262 -0.45 -0.67 5.20
C VAL A 262 -0.24 0.74 4.66
N GLY A 263 0.26 0.82 3.43
CA GLY A 263 0.18 2.01 2.61
C GLY A 263 -0.05 1.68 1.14
N MET A 264 -0.27 2.72 0.35
CA MET A 264 -0.36 2.65 -1.11
C MET A 264 0.54 3.71 -1.75
N GLY A 265 0.72 3.65 -3.06
CA GLY A 265 1.54 4.62 -3.80
C GLY A 265 3.04 4.47 -3.55
N ALA A 266 3.81 5.44 -4.07
CA ALA A 266 5.26 5.47 -3.89
C ALA A 266 5.70 5.82 -2.45
N GLU A 267 4.82 6.40 -1.62
CA GLU A 267 5.09 6.64 -0.19
C GLU A 267 5.28 5.32 0.58
N ALA A 268 4.38 4.34 0.38
CA ALA A 268 4.50 3.03 1.02
C ALA A 268 5.81 2.32 0.62
N VAL A 269 6.17 2.40 -0.66
CA VAL A 269 7.46 1.90 -1.17
C VAL A 269 8.63 2.64 -0.52
N MET A 270 8.55 3.96 -0.35
CA MET A 270 9.58 4.76 0.32
C MET A 270 9.75 4.36 1.79
N LYS A 271 8.66 4.28 2.58
CA LYS A 271 8.70 3.84 3.99
C LYS A 271 9.38 2.48 4.16
N VAL A 272 9.06 1.53 3.28
CA VAL A 272 9.70 0.21 3.24
C VAL A 272 11.19 0.29 2.91
N LEU A 273 11.59 1.13 1.94
CA LEU A 273 12.99 1.30 1.55
C LEU A 273 13.85 1.95 2.65
N VAL A 274 13.30 2.89 3.42
CA VAL A 274 13.95 3.49 4.59
C VAL A 274 14.28 2.42 5.64
N ASN A 275 13.34 1.51 5.92
CA ASN A 275 13.51 0.45 6.93
C ASN A 275 14.48 -0.68 6.52
N LEU A 276 14.68 -0.92 5.22
CA LEU A 276 15.60 -1.89 4.59
C LEU A 276 15.70 -3.27 5.28
N ASP A 277 16.87 -3.85 5.61
CA ASP A 277 18.22 -3.33 5.90
C ASP A 277 19.28 -3.93 4.92
N LEU A 278 20.16 -3.11 4.33
CA LEU A 278 21.08 -3.55 3.26
C LEU A 278 22.18 -4.50 3.74
N GLY A 279 22.65 -4.36 4.99
CA GLY A 279 23.70 -5.20 5.56
C GLY A 279 23.19 -6.62 5.81
N LYS A 280 22.05 -6.72 6.51
CA LYS A 280 21.35 -8.00 6.76
C LYS A 280 20.89 -8.64 5.44
N LEU A 281 20.33 -7.86 4.52
CA LEU A 281 19.90 -8.36 3.21
C LEU A 281 21.08 -8.95 2.41
N THR A 282 22.27 -8.32 2.46
CA THR A 282 23.50 -8.86 1.83
C THR A 282 23.86 -10.23 2.43
N GLN A 283 23.83 -10.37 3.75
CA GLN A 283 24.16 -11.64 4.43
C GLN A 283 23.14 -12.74 4.08
N ASN A 284 21.85 -12.41 4.13
CA ASN A 284 20.75 -13.33 3.79
C ASN A 284 20.86 -13.82 2.33
N LEU A 285 21.08 -12.91 1.38
CA LEU A 285 21.23 -13.27 -0.04
C LEU A 285 22.47 -14.13 -0.31
N ARG A 286 23.60 -13.87 0.37
CA ARG A 286 24.79 -14.74 0.29
C ARG A 286 24.50 -16.15 0.82
N GLY A 287 23.78 -16.26 1.94
CA GLY A 287 23.30 -17.54 2.46
C GLY A 287 22.35 -18.26 1.50
N GLU A 288 21.41 -17.54 0.89
CA GLU A 288 20.49 -18.09 -0.11
C GLU A 288 21.23 -18.59 -1.36
N ILE A 289 22.25 -17.87 -1.84
CA ILE A 289 23.09 -18.28 -2.97
C ILE A 289 23.83 -19.58 -2.65
N THR A 290 24.39 -19.76 -1.45
CA THR A 290 25.08 -21.03 -1.11
C THR A 290 24.14 -22.24 -0.98
N LYS A 291 22.85 -22.02 -0.71
CA LYS A 291 21.87 -23.09 -0.46
C LYS A 291 20.97 -23.40 -1.66
N SER A 292 20.75 -22.44 -2.55
CA SER A 292 19.81 -22.56 -3.67
C SER A 292 20.51 -22.90 -4.98
N THR A 293 19.80 -23.62 -5.84
CA THR A 293 20.25 -23.96 -7.20
C THR A 293 19.22 -23.52 -8.24
N GLY A 294 19.58 -23.57 -9.52
CA GLY A 294 18.68 -23.25 -10.63
C GLY A 294 18.18 -21.80 -10.64
N GLN A 295 16.89 -21.59 -10.86
CA GLN A 295 16.32 -20.25 -11.06
C GLN A 295 16.38 -19.36 -9.80
N LYS A 296 16.24 -19.92 -8.60
CA LYS A 296 16.32 -19.17 -7.33
C LYS A 296 17.72 -18.57 -7.13
N HIS A 297 18.75 -19.38 -7.37
CA HIS A 297 20.15 -18.94 -7.36
C HIS A 297 20.41 -17.77 -8.32
N VAL A 298 19.90 -17.84 -9.55
CA VAL A 298 20.03 -16.75 -10.55
C VAL A 298 19.28 -15.49 -10.11
N LYS A 299 18.11 -15.61 -9.45
CA LYS A 299 17.38 -14.47 -8.86
C LYS A 299 18.23 -13.82 -7.75
N ALA A 300 18.70 -14.62 -6.79
CA ALA A 300 19.48 -14.15 -5.65
C ALA A 300 20.78 -13.43 -6.07
N ILE A 301 21.51 -13.95 -7.07
CA ILE A 301 22.69 -13.26 -7.65
C ILE A 301 22.32 -11.90 -8.26
N LYS A 302 21.23 -11.82 -9.02
CA LYS A 302 20.77 -10.56 -9.64
C LYS A 302 20.39 -9.53 -8.58
N ARG A 303 19.78 -9.96 -7.47
CA ARG A 303 19.45 -9.11 -6.31
C ARG A 303 20.71 -8.65 -5.58
N LEU A 304 21.61 -9.58 -5.24
CA LEU A 304 22.85 -9.28 -4.54
C LEU A 304 23.69 -8.23 -5.28
N ARG A 305 23.79 -8.33 -6.62
CA ARG A 305 24.49 -7.33 -7.44
C ARG A 305 23.94 -5.91 -7.29
N VAL A 306 22.63 -5.74 -7.12
CA VAL A 306 22.01 -4.43 -6.90
C VAL A 306 22.31 -3.93 -5.48
N VAL A 307 22.16 -4.79 -4.47
CA VAL A 307 22.41 -4.46 -3.05
C VAL A 307 23.88 -4.08 -2.83
N GLU A 308 24.82 -4.86 -3.36
CA GLU A 308 26.26 -4.58 -3.26
C GLU A 308 26.65 -3.31 -4.03
N GLY A 309 26.05 -3.07 -5.20
CA GLY A 309 26.26 -1.83 -5.96
C GLY A 309 25.81 -0.57 -5.22
N LEU A 310 24.64 -0.61 -4.56
CA LEU A 310 24.18 0.50 -3.71
C LEU A 310 25.14 0.74 -2.54
N ARG A 311 25.58 -0.34 -1.87
CA ARG A 311 26.51 -0.25 -0.73
C ARG A 311 27.89 0.27 -1.14
N GLN A 312 28.42 -0.16 -2.29
CA GLN A 312 29.69 0.32 -2.84
C GLN A 312 29.62 1.80 -3.27
N ALA A 313 28.46 2.23 -3.77
CA ALA A 313 28.23 3.63 -4.14
C ALA A 313 28.14 4.59 -2.93
N GLY A 314 28.10 4.05 -1.70
CA GLY A 314 27.89 4.84 -0.48
C GLY A 314 26.47 5.37 -0.34
N ILE A 315 25.51 4.82 -1.09
CA ILE A 315 24.10 5.20 -1.02
C ILE A 315 23.52 4.50 0.21
N GLN A 316 23.54 5.21 1.34
CA GLN A 316 22.82 4.80 2.55
C GLN A 316 21.31 4.94 2.35
N GLN A 317 20.54 4.42 3.31
CA GLN A 317 19.08 4.58 3.33
C GLN A 317 18.71 6.06 3.33
N ILE A 318 17.58 6.37 2.68
CA ILE A 318 17.02 7.73 2.52
C ILE A 318 16.66 8.31 3.89
#